data_AF-A0A9P6M1J4-F1
#
_entry.id   AF-A0A9P6M1J4-F1
#
_cell.length_a   1.000
_cell.length_b   1.000
_cell.length_c   1.000
_cell.angle_alpha   90.00
_cell.angle_beta   90.00
_cell.angle_gamma   90.00
#
_symmetry.space_group_name_H-M   'P 1'
#
loop_
_entity.id
_entity.type
_entity.pdbx_description
1 polymer ?
#
loop_
_entity_poly.entity_id
_entity_poly.type
_entity_poly.pdbx_seq_one_letter_code
_entity_poly.pdbx_strand_id
1 'polypeptide(L)'
;MEELLAKAAREKDNGQGSSVQPPTIKVYSDAAYYSYLPLGISLNYRPSKPLVPSPLGAKNHVPAPDSSLLTLEAIHLYKSPADKFETFPLQLRLFKDGDNNSPGTAYEIDMNMKAHEIVQLLGEPEEKQGGGRGGNCWIGYQKSLGLAIDLAGSNWEDRDMVISCATLSSLNT
;
A
#
# COMPACT_ATOMS: atom_id res chain seq x y z
N MET A 1 -41.86 39.61 6.34
CA MET A 1 -40.51 39.47 5.74
C MET A 1 -39.47 39.00 6.77
N GLU A 2 -39.88 38.49 7.95
CA GLU A 2 -38.99 37.76 8.88
C GLU A 2 -39.31 36.25 8.95
N GLU A 3 -40.48 35.83 8.45
CA GLU A 3 -40.91 34.41 8.46
C GLU A 3 -40.32 33.56 7.31
N LEU A 4 -39.67 34.19 6.33
CA LEU A 4 -39.00 33.51 5.21
C LEU A 4 -37.51 33.24 5.46
N LEU A 5 -36.93 33.79 6.53
CA LEU A 5 -35.52 33.56 6.92
C LEU A 5 -35.35 32.46 8.00
N ALA A 6 -36.43 32.06 8.68
CA ALA A 6 -36.38 31.00 9.70
C ALA A 6 -36.49 29.57 9.14
N LYS A 7 -36.73 29.41 7.82
CA LYS A 7 -36.87 28.10 7.18
C LYS A 7 -35.59 27.57 6.51
N ALA A 8 -34.52 28.37 6.50
CA ALA A 8 -33.20 27.99 5.96
C ALA A 8 -32.24 27.37 7.01
N ALA A 9 -32.65 27.29 8.29
CA ALA A 9 -31.83 26.74 9.38
C ALA A 9 -32.26 25.34 9.86
N ARG A 10 -32.96 24.58 9.00
CA ARG A 10 -33.44 23.24 9.36
C ARG A 10 -33.41 22.25 8.19
N GLU A 11 -32.39 22.37 7.34
CA GLU A 11 -31.86 21.16 6.69
C GLU A 11 -30.90 20.54 7.69
N LYS A 12 -31.43 19.57 8.45
CA LYS A 12 -30.56 18.55 9.04
C LYS A 12 -29.79 17.97 7.86
N ASP A 13 -28.51 18.25 7.85
CA ASP A 13 -27.51 17.50 7.13
C ASP A 13 -27.69 16.02 7.53
N ASN A 14 -28.53 15.34 6.76
CA ASN A 14 -28.62 13.89 6.71
C ASN A 14 -27.53 13.35 5.76
N GLY A 15 -26.43 14.10 5.60
CA GLY A 15 -25.16 13.56 5.21
C GLY A 15 -24.83 12.43 6.17
N GLN A 16 -25.15 11.21 5.77
CA GLN A 16 -24.30 10.06 6.04
C GLN A 16 -22.93 10.41 5.47
N GLY A 17 -22.18 11.23 6.22
CA GLY A 17 -20.76 11.37 6.02
C GLY A 17 -20.23 9.96 6.13
N SER A 18 -19.72 9.42 5.02
CA SER A 18 -19.06 8.12 5.05
C SER A 18 -17.89 8.29 6.02
N SER A 19 -18.08 7.92 7.29
CA SER A 19 -16.99 7.94 8.25
C SER A 19 -16.02 6.89 7.75
N VAL A 20 -14.93 7.33 7.13
CA VAL A 20 -13.84 6.44 6.73
C VAL A 20 -13.50 5.63 7.98
N GLN A 21 -13.62 4.31 7.87
CA GLN A 21 -13.37 3.43 9.01
C GLN A 21 -11.94 3.68 9.51
N PRO A 22 -11.73 3.74 10.85
CA PRO A 22 -10.39 3.91 11.39
C PRO A 22 -9.51 2.73 10.99
N PRO A 23 -8.19 2.95 10.83
CA PRO A 23 -7.29 1.87 10.46
C PRO A 23 -7.21 0.82 11.57
N THR A 24 -6.97 -0.42 11.16
CA THR A 24 -6.48 -1.46 12.07
C THR A 24 -4.99 -1.18 12.31
N ILE A 25 -4.61 -1.03 13.58
CA ILE A 25 -3.22 -0.74 13.96
C ILE A 25 -2.57 -1.99 14.51
N LYS A 26 -1.44 -2.39 13.92
CA LYS A 26 -0.60 -3.49 14.41
C LYS A 26 0.81 -2.97 14.68
N VAL A 27 1.30 -3.21 15.89
CA VAL A 27 2.59 -2.72 16.36
C VAL A 27 3.51 -3.90 16.61
N TYR A 28 4.70 -3.82 16.05
CA TYR A 28 5.86 -4.65 16.34
C TYR A 28 6.92 -3.79 17.03
N SER A 29 7.97 -4.41 17.56
CA SER A 29 9.03 -3.65 18.22
C SER A 29 9.73 -2.66 17.28
N ASP A 30 9.76 -2.97 15.99
CA ASP A 30 10.51 -2.30 14.94
C ASP A 30 9.63 -1.71 13.82
N ALA A 31 8.30 -1.85 13.91
CA ALA A 31 7.37 -1.36 12.89
C ALA A 31 5.97 -1.08 13.44
N ALA A 32 5.26 -0.13 12.84
CA ALA A 32 3.83 0.06 13.08
C ALA A 32 3.08 0.10 11.75
N TYR A 33 2.03 -0.72 11.64
CA TYR A 33 1.18 -0.82 10.46
C TYR A 33 -0.17 -0.19 10.73
N TYR A 34 -0.59 0.72 9.85
CA TYR A 34 -1.91 1.33 9.84
C TYR A 34 -2.63 0.85 8.58
N SER A 35 -3.49 -0.17 8.74
CA SER A 35 -4.15 -0.84 7.63
C SER A 35 -5.59 -0.36 7.47
N TYR A 36 -5.89 0.23 6.32
CA TYR A 36 -7.21 0.66 5.88
C TYR A 36 -7.81 -0.45 5.01
N LEU A 37 -8.41 -1.45 5.64
CA LEU A 37 -8.95 -2.64 4.97
C LEU A 37 -9.91 -2.30 3.83
N PRO A 38 -10.87 -1.37 3.99
CA PRO A 38 -11.76 -1.02 2.89
C PRO A 38 -11.06 -0.35 1.73
N LEU A 39 -9.81 0.12 1.86
CA LEU A 39 -9.07 0.80 0.79
C LEU A 39 -8.03 -0.08 0.10
N GLY A 40 -7.70 -1.25 0.64
CA GLY A 40 -6.55 -2.00 0.14
C GLY A 40 -5.20 -1.39 0.49
N ILE A 41 -5.12 -0.52 1.50
CA ILE A 41 -3.90 0.25 1.80
C ILE A 41 -3.40 -0.08 3.20
N SER A 42 -2.09 -0.26 3.35
CA SER A 42 -1.43 -0.21 4.66
C SER A 42 -0.25 0.74 4.63
N LEU A 43 -0.17 1.61 5.63
CA LEU A 43 0.98 2.48 5.86
C LEU A 43 1.89 1.80 6.87
N ASN A 44 3.16 1.59 6.51
CA ASN A 44 4.18 1.02 7.38
C ASN A 44 5.11 2.12 7.87
N TYR A 45 5.28 2.20 9.18
CA TYR A 45 6.12 3.19 9.84
C TYR A 45 7.27 2.52 10.58
N ARG A 46 8.46 3.09 10.41
CA ARG A 46 9.64 2.79 11.22
C ARG A 46 9.64 3.67 12.47
N PRO A 47 9.78 3.11 13.67
CA PRO A 47 9.87 3.90 14.88
C PRO A 47 11.32 4.34 15.15
N SER A 48 11.50 5.53 15.73
CA SER A 48 12.82 6.06 16.14
C SER A 48 13.42 5.36 17.36
N LYS A 49 12.60 4.59 18.09
CA LYS A 49 12.97 3.74 19.21
C LYS A 49 12.06 2.51 19.26
N PRO A 50 12.48 1.40 19.89
CA PRO A 50 11.63 0.21 19.96
C PRO A 50 10.25 0.51 20.57
N LEU A 51 9.19 0.02 19.92
CA LEU A 51 7.81 0.11 20.41
C LEU A 51 7.44 -1.09 21.27
N VAL A 52 6.35 -0.96 22.03
CA VAL A 52 5.74 -2.08 22.74
C VAL A 52 4.87 -2.85 21.75
N PRO A 53 5.17 -4.13 21.45
CA PRO A 53 4.40 -4.90 20.47
C PRO A 53 2.94 -5.09 20.89
N SER A 54 2.06 -5.19 19.90
CA SER A 54 0.66 -5.59 20.13
C SER A 54 0.62 -6.98 20.75
N PRO A 55 -0.24 -7.23 21.75
CA PRO A 55 -0.43 -8.58 22.29
C PRO A 55 -0.81 -9.57 21.19
N LEU A 56 -0.28 -10.80 21.27
CA LEU A 56 -0.56 -11.84 20.28
C LEU A 56 -2.07 -12.08 20.19
N GLY A 57 -2.64 -11.95 18.98
CA GLY A 57 -4.08 -12.15 18.77
C GLY A 57 -4.98 -11.03 19.30
N ALA A 58 -4.43 -9.85 19.61
CA ALA A 58 -5.24 -8.68 19.95
C ALA A 58 -6.22 -8.37 18.82
N LYS A 59 -7.52 -8.59 19.10
CA LYS A 59 -8.63 -8.20 18.21
C LYS A 59 -9.03 -6.74 18.39
N ASN A 60 -8.56 -6.11 19.47
CA ASN A 60 -8.88 -4.73 19.81
C ASN A 60 -7.83 -3.78 19.24
N HIS A 61 -8.27 -2.58 18.85
CA HIS A 61 -7.39 -1.48 18.47
C HIS A 61 -6.37 -1.23 19.59
N VAL A 62 -5.09 -1.50 19.31
CA VAL A 62 -4.00 -1.01 20.15
C VAL A 62 -3.95 0.51 19.98
N PRO A 63 -3.78 1.30 21.07
CA PRO A 63 -3.60 2.73 20.92
C PRO A 63 -2.51 3.04 19.90
N ALA A 64 -2.77 4.00 19.02
CA ALA A 64 -1.78 4.48 18.08
C ALA A 64 -0.52 4.92 18.85
N PRO A 65 0.69 4.49 18.42
CA PRO A 65 1.92 5.06 18.95
C PRO A 65 1.96 6.58 18.74
N ASP A 66 2.77 7.26 19.54
CA ASP A 66 3.05 8.68 19.36
C ASP A 66 3.65 8.91 17.96
N SER A 67 2.95 9.70 17.14
CA SER A 67 3.34 9.97 15.76
C SER A 67 4.67 10.70 15.64
N SER A 68 5.13 11.41 16.68
CA SER A 68 6.45 12.04 16.70
C SER A 68 7.60 11.04 16.69
N LEU A 69 7.30 9.76 16.98
CA LEU A 69 8.27 8.66 16.95
C LEU A 69 8.29 7.91 15.62
N LEU A 70 7.38 8.21 14.69
CA LEU A 70 7.14 7.39 13.50
C LEU A 70 7.60 8.11 12.22
N THR A 71 8.35 7.40 11.40
CA THR A 71 8.71 7.81 10.04
C THR A 71 8.05 6.86 9.05
N LEU A 72 7.32 7.39 8.06
CA LEU A 72 6.73 6.56 7.01
C LEU A 72 7.86 5.88 6.23
N GLU A 73 7.84 4.55 6.20
CA GLU A 73 8.85 3.73 5.54
C GLU A 73 8.33 3.16 4.23
N ALA A 74 7.09 2.67 4.23
CA ALA A 74 6.47 2.11 3.04
C ALA A 74 4.95 2.27 3.00
N ILE A 75 4.39 2.21 1.80
CA ILE A 75 2.96 2.11 1.51
C ILE A 75 2.74 0.78 0.79
N HIS A 76 1.89 -0.07 1.36
CA HIS A 76 1.53 -1.36 0.79
C HIS A 76 0.13 -1.24 0.17
N LEU A 77 0.00 -1.71 -1.06
CA LEU A 77 -1.21 -1.62 -1.87
C LEU A 77 -1.65 -3.02 -2.26
N TYR A 78 -2.72 -3.49 -1.63
CA TYR A 78 -3.18 -4.86 -1.74
C TYR A 78 -4.23 -5.00 -2.84
N LYS A 79 -4.06 -6.06 -3.63
CA LYS A 79 -5.05 -6.56 -4.58
C LYS A 79 -5.34 -8.03 -4.27
N SER A 80 -5.76 -8.29 -3.04
CA SER A 80 -6.04 -9.63 -2.56
C SER A 80 -7.35 -9.65 -1.77
N PRO A 81 -8.44 -10.20 -2.35
CA PRO A 81 -9.66 -10.47 -1.60
C PRO A 81 -9.45 -11.46 -0.45
N ALA A 82 -8.42 -12.33 -0.56
CA ALA A 82 -8.08 -13.30 0.49
C ALA A 82 -7.71 -12.63 1.82
N ASP A 83 -7.22 -11.39 1.76
CA ASP A 83 -6.80 -10.59 2.92
C ASP A 83 -7.87 -9.60 3.39
N LYS A 84 -9.12 -9.73 2.90
CA LYS A 84 -10.28 -8.88 3.23
C LYS A 84 -10.15 -7.43 2.81
N PHE A 85 -9.22 -7.12 1.90
CA PHE A 85 -9.11 -5.81 1.29
C PHE A 85 -10.12 -5.69 0.14
N GLU A 86 -10.87 -4.58 0.10
CA GLU A 86 -11.64 -4.25 -1.11
C GLU A 86 -10.67 -3.83 -2.21
N THR A 87 -10.72 -4.53 -3.35
CA THR A 87 -9.84 -4.26 -4.48
C THR A 87 -10.46 -3.17 -5.35
N PHE A 88 -9.88 -1.98 -5.34
CA PHE A 88 -10.21 -0.94 -6.31
C PHE A 88 -9.29 -1.05 -7.54
N PRO A 89 -9.77 -0.65 -8.73
CA PRO A 89 -8.88 -0.44 -9.87
C PRO A 89 -7.90 0.69 -9.53
N LEU A 90 -6.73 0.31 -9.04
CA LEU A 90 -5.67 1.23 -8.67
C LEU A 90 -4.64 1.27 -9.80
N GLN A 91 -4.31 2.48 -10.22
CA GLN A 91 -3.24 2.75 -11.17
C GLN A 91 -2.14 3.51 -10.46
N LEU A 92 -0.92 3.02 -10.59
CA LEU A 92 0.29 3.61 -10.05
C LEU A 92 1.03 4.32 -11.16
N ARG A 93 1.36 5.60 -10.93
CA ARG A 93 2.25 6.34 -11.81
C ARG A 93 3.59 6.54 -11.11
N LEU A 94 4.61 5.82 -11.56
CA LEU A 94 5.96 5.88 -11.02
C LEU A 94 6.82 6.80 -11.88
N PHE A 95 7.67 7.59 -11.24
CA PHE A 95 8.60 8.48 -11.92
C PHE A 95 10.03 8.01 -11.65
N LYS A 96 10.76 7.75 -12.72
CA LYS A 96 12.20 7.54 -12.66
C LYS A 96 12.87 8.82 -13.09
N ASP A 97 13.69 9.38 -12.22
CA ASP A 97 14.48 10.55 -12.54
C ASP A 97 15.43 10.24 -13.72
N GLY A 98 15.53 11.22 -14.60
CA GLY A 98 16.50 11.20 -15.67
C GLY A 98 17.90 11.49 -15.16
N ASP A 99 18.92 11.09 -15.91
CA ASP A 99 20.27 11.60 -15.69
C ASP A 99 20.47 12.94 -16.43
N ASN A 100 21.68 13.48 -16.39
CA ASN A 100 22.00 14.74 -17.08
C ASN A 100 21.75 14.70 -18.60
N ASN A 101 21.55 13.52 -19.20
CA ASN A 101 21.39 13.32 -20.64
C ASN A 101 20.01 12.77 -21.04
N SER A 102 19.13 12.46 -20.08
CA SER A 102 17.86 11.77 -20.32
C SER A 102 16.73 12.45 -19.56
N PRO A 103 15.56 12.72 -20.15
CA PRO A 103 14.40 13.14 -19.36
C PRO A 103 13.92 11.99 -18.46
N GLY A 104 13.32 12.34 -17.32
CA GLY A 104 12.67 11.36 -16.46
C GLY A 104 11.54 10.62 -17.19
N THR A 105 11.32 9.36 -16.83
CA THR A 105 10.31 8.49 -17.44
C THR A 105 9.19 8.22 -16.44
N ALA A 106 7.94 8.30 -16.90
CA ALA A 106 6.78 7.90 -16.12
C ALA A 106 6.30 6.51 -16.56
N TYR A 107 6.07 5.62 -15.59
CA TYR A 107 5.52 4.29 -15.82
C TYR A 107 4.12 4.20 -15.19
N GLU A 108 3.17 3.66 -15.94
CA GLU A 108 1.81 3.40 -15.44
C GLU A 108 1.65 1.91 -15.19
N ILE A 109 1.47 1.53 -13.93
CA ILE A 109 1.23 0.15 -13.50
C ILE A 109 -0.22 0.04 -13.09
N ASP A 110 -0.97 -0.81 -13.79
CA ASP A 110 -2.30 -1.22 -13.37
C ASP A 110 -2.16 -2.43 -12.45
N MET A 111 -2.82 -2.44 -11.29
CA MET A 111 -2.77 -3.58 -10.38
C MET A 111 -3.33 -4.88 -11.02
N ASN A 112 -4.03 -4.81 -12.16
CA ASN A 112 -4.46 -5.96 -12.95
C ASN A 112 -3.39 -6.55 -13.87
N MET A 113 -2.23 -5.90 -14.01
CA MET A 113 -1.13 -6.45 -14.78
C MET A 113 -0.65 -7.79 -14.22
N LYS A 114 -0.20 -8.64 -15.15
CA LYS A 114 0.52 -9.87 -14.88
C LYS A 114 2.00 -9.58 -14.71
N ALA A 115 2.70 -10.47 -14.02
CA ALA A 115 4.12 -10.36 -13.74
C ALA A 115 4.95 -10.09 -15.02
N HIS A 116 4.66 -10.79 -16.11
CA HIS A 116 5.41 -10.61 -17.36
C HIS A 116 5.17 -9.26 -18.03
N GLU A 117 3.98 -8.65 -17.85
CA GLU A 117 3.65 -7.33 -18.41
C GLU A 117 4.43 -6.24 -17.68
N ILE A 118 4.59 -6.39 -16.36
CA ILE A 118 5.38 -5.48 -15.53
C ILE A 118 6.85 -5.55 -15.94
N VAL A 119 7.41 -6.75 -16.11
CA VAL A 119 8.80 -6.92 -16.55
C VAL A 119 8.99 -6.36 -17.97
N GLN A 120 8.02 -6.51 -18.85
CA GLN A 120 8.07 -5.92 -20.19
C GLN A 120 8.04 -4.39 -20.15
N LEU A 121 7.32 -3.80 -19.19
CA LEU A 121 7.22 -2.34 -19.01
C LEU A 121 8.45 -1.73 -18.33
N LEU A 122 8.91 -2.33 -17.23
CA LEU A 122 9.97 -1.79 -16.36
C LEU A 122 11.37 -2.33 -16.67
N GLY A 123 11.46 -3.41 -17.45
CA GLY A 123 12.69 -4.17 -17.65
C GLY A 123 12.89 -5.23 -16.56
N GLU A 124 14.08 -5.85 -16.57
CA GLU A 124 14.45 -6.87 -15.60
C GLU A 124 14.47 -6.30 -14.16
N PRO A 125 13.86 -7.00 -13.18
CA PRO A 125 13.95 -6.59 -11.79
C PRO A 125 15.36 -6.79 -11.24
N GLU A 126 15.69 -5.97 -10.24
CA GLU A 126 16.95 -6.01 -9.51
C GLU A 126 17.02 -7.24 -8.58
N GLU A 127 15.86 -7.65 -8.06
CA GLU A 127 15.72 -8.78 -7.16
C GLU A 127 14.53 -9.67 -7.55
N LYS A 128 14.70 -10.98 -7.39
CA LYS A 128 13.67 -12.00 -7.56
C LYS A 128 13.83 -13.01 -6.42
N GLN A 129 12.75 -13.35 -5.73
CA GLN A 129 12.76 -14.38 -4.67
C GLN A 129 11.43 -15.13 -4.59
N GLY A 130 11.40 -16.20 -3.81
CA GLY A 130 10.25 -17.08 -3.64
C GLY A 130 10.16 -18.17 -4.71
N GLY A 131 8.97 -18.75 -4.84
CA GLY A 131 8.69 -19.85 -5.75
C GLY A 131 8.93 -21.24 -5.15
N GLY A 132 8.18 -22.23 -5.65
CA GLY A 132 8.21 -23.60 -5.16
C GLY A 132 7.87 -23.70 -3.67
N ARG A 133 8.80 -24.22 -2.85
CA ARG A 133 8.66 -24.30 -1.39
C ARG A 133 8.90 -22.97 -0.66
N GLY A 134 9.41 -21.96 -1.35
CA GLY A 134 9.76 -20.64 -0.78
C GLY A 134 8.59 -19.69 -0.62
N GLY A 135 7.37 -20.11 -0.94
CA GLY A 135 6.17 -19.26 -0.92
C GLY A 135 5.96 -18.52 -2.23
N ASN A 136 5.21 -17.43 -2.16
CA ASN A 136 4.86 -16.61 -3.31
C ASN A 136 6.10 -16.00 -3.96
N CYS A 137 6.06 -15.85 -5.28
CA CYS A 137 7.07 -15.14 -6.05
C CYS A 137 6.97 -13.64 -5.76
N TRP A 138 8.12 -12.97 -5.70
CA TRP A 138 8.19 -11.50 -5.63
C TRP A 138 9.27 -10.96 -6.55
N ILE A 139 9.10 -9.74 -7.03
CA ILE A 139 10.08 -9.01 -7.85
C ILE A 139 10.35 -7.63 -7.27
N GLY A 140 11.59 -7.19 -7.35
CA GLY A 140 12.07 -5.95 -6.73
C GLY A 140 12.69 -4.97 -7.72
N TYR A 141 12.30 -3.71 -7.63
CA TYR A 141 12.86 -2.54 -8.31
C TYR A 141 13.20 -1.45 -7.28
N GLN A 142 13.62 -1.85 -6.07
CA GLN A 142 13.72 -0.94 -4.93
C GLN A 142 14.78 0.15 -5.12
N LYS A 143 15.90 -0.14 -5.80
CA LYS A 143 16.99 0.84 -5.98
C LYS A 143 16.64 1.86 -7.06
N SER A 144 15.96 1.44 -8.12
CA SER A 144 15.62 2.30 -9.25
C SER A 144 14.28 3.02 -9.12
N LEU A 145 13.29 2.41 -8.46
CA LEU A 145 11.91 2.90 -8.42
C LEU A 145 11.30 2.90 -7.01
N GLY A 146 11.97 2.34 -6.01
CA GLY A 146 11.40 2.19 -4.67
C GLY A 146 10.19 1.26 -4.66
N LEU A 147 10.13 0.31 -5.60
CA LEU A 147 9.00 -0.58 -5.81
C LEU A 147 9.37 -2.03 -5.51
N ALA A 148 8.50 -2.73 -4.80
CA ALA A 148 8.50 -4.19 -4.73
C ALA A 148 7.11 -4.73 -5.04
N ILE A 149 7.04 -5.91 -5.67
CA ILE A 149 5.77 -6.50 -6.10
C ILE A 149 5.73 -7.96 -5.66
N ASP A 150 4.76 -8.26 -4.81
CA ASP A 150 4.38 -9.63 -4.47
C ASP A 150 3.37 -10.14 -5.48
N LEU A 151 3.55 -11.38 -5.92
CA LEU A 151 2.71 -12.04 -6.89
C LEU A 151 1.80 -13.08 -6.22
N ALA A 152 0.57 -13.18 -6.72
CA ALA A 152 -0.35 -14.25 -6.36
C ALA A 152 0.01 -15.55 -7.10
N GLY A 153 1.13 -16.16 -6.73
CA GLY A 153 1.60 -17.42 -7.31
C GLY A 153 3.01 -17.75 -6.88
N SER A 154 3.41 -19.01 -7.05
CA SER A 154 4.71 -19.54 -6.60
C SER A 154 5.46 -20.29 -7.71
N ASN A 155 5.08 -20.09 -8.97
CA ASN A 155 5.68 -20.78 -10.11
C ASN A 155 6.23 -19.77 -11.11
N TRP A 156 7.54 -19.68 -11.25
CA TRP A 156 8.18 -18.75 -12.20
C TRP A 156 7.83 -19.02 -13.67
N GLU A 157 7.40 -20.24 -14.00
CA GLU A 157 6.93 -20.59 -15.33
C GLU A 157 5.47 -20.19 -15.59
N ASP A 158 4.75 -19.78 -14.54
CA ASP A 158 3.39 -19.25 -14.67
C ASP A 158 3.44 -17.77 -15.09
N ARG A 159 3.18 -17.53 -16.36
CA ARG A 159 3.13 -16.18 -16.93
C ARG A 159 1.90 -15.40 -16.45
N ASP A 160 0.87 -16.06 -15.95
CA ASP A 160 -0.40 -15.43 -15.59
C ASP A 160 -0.47 -15.00 -14.12
N MET A 161 0.64 -15.11 -13.37
CA MET A 161 0.73 -14.58 -12.00
C MET A 161 0.39 -13.09 -11.95
N VAL A 162 -0.61 -12.74 -11.14
CA VAL A 162 -1.08 -11.36 -10.96
C VAL A 162 -0.45 -10.71 -9.74
N ILE A 163 -0.45 -9.38 -9.70
CA ILE A 163 -0.05 -8.63 -8.50
C ILE A 163 -0.98 -8.96 -7.33
N SER A 164 -0.41 -9.36 -6.19
CA SER A 164 -1.13 -9.44 -4.91
C SER A 164 -0.89 -8.21 -4.04
N CYS A 165 0.33 -7.66 -4.06
CA CYS A 165 0.69 -6.45 -3.33
C CYS A 165 1.75 -5.67 -4.10
N ALA A 166 1.62 -4.34 -4.13
CA ALA A 166 2.68 -3.44 -4.52
C ALA A 166 3.14 -2.63 -3.29
N THR A 167 4.43 -2.65 -3.00
CA THR A 167 5.06 -1.91 -1.90
C THR A 167 5.86 -0.75 -2.47
N LEU A 168 5.48 0.46 -2.09
CA LEU A 168 6.22 1.69 -2.38
C LEU A 168 7.02 2.05 -1.14
N SER A 169 8.34 2.07 -1.23
CA SER A 169 9.24 2.45 -0.15
C SER A 169 10.08 3.66 -0.54
N SER A 170 10.55 4.41 0.46
CA SER A 170 11.56 5.45 0.19
C SER A 170 12.76 4.84 -0.52
N LEU A 171 13.25 5.51 -1.55
CA LEU A 171 14.56 5.19 -2.12
C LEU A 171 15.60 5.33 -1.00
N ASN A 172 16.37 4.28 -0.76
CA ASN A 172 17.54 4.37 0.11
C ASN A 172 18.57 5.24 -0.61
N THR A 173 18.52 6.55 -0.37
CA THR A 173 19.54 7.51 -0.80
C THR A 173 20.79 7.39 0.04
#